data_AF-A0A401ZL63-F1
#
_entry.id   AF-A0A401ZL63-F1
#
_cell.length_a   1.000
_cell.length_b   1.000
_cell.length_c   1.000
_cell.angle_alpha   90.00
_cell.angle_beta   90.00
_cell.angle_gamma   90.00
#
_symmetry.space_group_name_H-M   'P 1'
#
loop_
_entity.id
_entity.type
_entity.pdbx_description
1 polymer ?
#
loop_
_entity_poly.entity_id
_entity_poly.type
_entity_poly.pdbx_seq_one_letter_code
_entity_poly.pdbx_strand_id
1 'polypeptide(L)'
;MRKPLSLLWRVSPLFVAAILMALFGVVQTTHAARSWPTYQSGASGENVRSIQYMLAQRGYSLTVDGQFGPATASVVKSFQSNSGLSVDGIVGSQTWEKLIVTTQNGSNGDAVTALQRQLNAHGASLTVDGSFGPATEAAVKSFQSSNGLSADGIAGLDTWSRLVGGSGSGGSEGDKLTQSQAASMLSNAGISVTSSGGCTDRYNSSCTSLDQIRRGTIDGVIAFKNASGCAITITGGTETGHASGTYSHWNGYKVDVAHTTCVTDYIHTHFTYKGLRGDGAPMYDDASGNRYADEGSHWDITYY
;
A
#
# COMPACT_ATOMS: atom_id res chain seq x y z
N MET A 1 52.33 -60.06 28.57
CA MET A 1 52.36 -61.16 27.58
C MET A 1 50.93 -61.61 27.29
N ARG A 2 50.57 -61.62 25.99
CA ARG A 2 49.59 -62.44 25.25
C ARG A 2 48.16 -62.72 25.80
N LYS A 3 47.16 -62.26 25.03
CA LYS A 3 45.76 -62.74 25.00
C LYS A 3 45.66 -64.21 24.51
N PRO A 4 44.51 -64.88 24.67
CA PRO A 4 43.71 -65.12 23.46
C PRO A 4 42.17 -65.04 23.62
N LEU A 5 41.52 -64.92 22.46
CA LEU A 5 40.08 -64.95 22.17
C LEU A 5 39.48 -66.37 22.19
N SER A 6 38.18 -66.48 22.52
CA SER A 6 37.18 -67.37 21.90
C SER A 6 35.78 -66.80 22.24
N LEU A 7 34.97 -66.27 21.32
CA LEU A 7 34.20 -66.80 20.18
C LEU A 7 32.93 -67.60 20.55
N LEU A 8 31.79 -66.87 20.51
CA LEU A 8 30.42 -67.20 20.05
C LEU A 8 29.68 -68.46 20.58
N TRP A 9 28.44 -68.26 21.06
CA TRP A 9 27.22 -68.87 20.50
C TRP A 9 25.97 -68.03 20.81
N ARG A 10 25.03 -68.03 19.86
CA ARG A 10 23.83 -67.18 19.73
C ARG A 10 22.66 -67.74 20.54
N VAL A 11 21.78 -66.90 21.09
CA VAL A 11 20.34 -66.90 20.78
C VAL A 11 19.66 -65.66 21.34
N SER A 12 19.00 -64.89 20.47
CA SER A 12 18.01 -63.87 20.82
C SER A 12 16.69 -64.55 21.19
N PRO A 13 15.90 -63.92 22.08
CA PRO A 13 14.50 -63.71 21.75
C PRO A 13 14.11 -62.24 21.86
N LEU A 14 13.37 -61.85 20.83
CA LEU A 14 12.58 -60.65 20.68
C LEU A 14 11.97 -60.14 21.99
N PHE A 15 12.34 -58.92 22.40
CA PHE A 15 11.44 -58.05 23.12
C PHE A 15 11.06 -56.90 22.20
N VAL A 16 9.87 -57.01 21.63
CA VAL A 16 9.19 -55.93 20.92
C VAL A 16 8.72 -54.94 21.99
N ALA A 17 9.56 -53.94 22.29
CA ALA A 17 9.10 -52.74 22.98
C ALA A 17 8.63 -51.76 21.90
N ALA A 18 7.32 -51.78 21.63
CA ALA A 18 6.66 -50.77 20.82
C ALA A 18 6.68 -49.43 21.58
N ILE A 19 7.74 -48.65 21.38
CA ILE A 19 7.75 -47.24 21.75
C ILE A 19 7.02 -46.51 20.63
N LEU A 20 5.74 -46.22 20.87
CA LEU A 20 5.01 -45.18 20.15
C LEU A 20 5.72 -43.85 20.45
N MET A 21 6.72 -43.47 19.64
CA MET A 21 7.06 -42.06 19.50
C MET A 21 5.90 -41.43 18.73
N ALA A 22 4.99 -40.81 19.45
CA ALA A 22 4.07 -39.84 18.89
C ALA A 22 4.91 -38.83 18.11
N LEU A 23 4.80 -38.88 16.78
CA LEU A 23 5.23 -37.83 15.88
C LEU A 23 4.45 -36.58 16.29
N PHE A 24 5.04 -35.75 17.15
CA PHE A 24 4.69 -34.34 17.20
C PHE A 24 5.06 -33.79 15.83
N GLY A 25 4.10 -33.81 14.90
CA GLY A 25 4.14 -32.95 13.75
C GLY A 25 4.21 -31.54 14.29
N VAL A 26 5.41 -30.97 14.31
CA VAL A 26 5.57 -29.52 14.41
C VAL A 26 4.83 -29.01 13.18
N VAL A 27 3.61 -28.54 13.38
CA VAL A 27 2.93 -27.71 12.39
C VAL A 27 3.80 -26.45 12.33
N GLN A 28 4.83 -26.46 11.49
CA GLN A 28 5.45 -25.24 11.05
C GLN A 28 4.37 -24.52 10.27
N THR A 29 3.65 -23.62 10.94
CA THR A 29 2.85 -22.61 10.26
C THR A 29 3.83 -21.83 9.41
N THR A 30 3.94 -22.20 8.13
CA THR A 30 4.61 -21.39 7.13
C THR A 30 3.80 -20.09 7.07
N HIS A 31 4.22 -19.07 7.82
CA HIS A 31 3.70 -17.73 7.60
C HIS A 31 4.03 -17.42 6.14
N ALA A 32 3.00 -17.25 5.31
CA ALA A 32 3.20 -16.71 3.97
C ALA A 32 4.07 -15.46 4.14
N ALA A 33 5.17 -15.39 3.38
CA ALA A 33 6.14 -14.31 3.56
C ALA A 33 5.43 -12.95 3.43
N ARG A 34 5.57 -12.11 4.45
CA ARG A 34 5.00 -10.76 4.44
C ARG A 34 5.56 -9.99 3.25
N SER A 35 4.67 -9.34 2.50
CA SER A 35 5.06 -8.46 1.42
C SER A 35 5.44 -7.10 1.99
N TRP A 36 6.72 -6.76 1.90
CA TRP A 36 7.25 -5.49 2.40
C TRP A 36 7.62 -4.58 1.22
N PRO A 37 7.20 -3.30 1.24
CA PRO A 37 7.70 -2.30 0.29
C PRO A 37 9.18 -2.00 0.53
N THR A 38 9.86 -1.55 -0.53
CA THR A 38 11.28 -1.18 -0.46
C THR A 38 11.44 0.34 -0.45
N TYR A 39 12.23 0.87 0.49
CA TYR A 39 12.57 2.30 0.57
C TYR A 39 14.08 2.52 0.54
N GLN A 40 14.51 3.56 -0.16
CA GLN A 40 15.91 3.96 -0.31
C GLN A 40 16.02 5.47 -0.53
N SER A 41 17.25 5.97 -0.68
CA SER A 41 17.54 7.37 -0.96
C SER A 41 16.64 7.96 -2.05
N GLY A 42 16.07 9.13 -1.78
CA GLY A 42 15.14 9.83 -2.67
C GLY A 42 13.67 9.49 -2.44
N ALA A 43 13.34 8.44 -1.70
CA ALA A 43 11.97 8.19 -1.27
C ALA A 43 11.50 9.24 -0.27
N SER A 44 10.18 9.47 -0.21
CA SER A 44 9.57 10.36 0.78
C SER A 44 8.16 9.89 1.17
N GLY A 45 7.57 10.56 2.16
CA GLY A 45 6.18 10.33 2.59
C GLY A 45 6.04 9.64 3.95
N GLU A 46 4.82 9.21 4.28
CA GLU A 46 4.48 8.72 5.62
C GLU A 46 5.18 7.41 6.00
N ASN A 47 5.47 6.55 5.01
CA ASN A 47 6.23 5.32 5.25
C ASN A 47 7.70 5.62 5.58
N VAL A 48 8.30 6.64 4.95
CA VAL A 48 9.63 7.12 5.32
C VAL A 48 9.62 7.73 6.72
N ARG A 49 8.59 8.50 7.05
CA ARG A 49 8.41 9.03 8.41
C ARG A 49 8.27 7.92 9.46
N SER A 50 7.56 6.84 9.12
CA SER A 50 7.45 5.65 9.96
C SER A 50 8.80 4.96 10.16
N ILE A 51 9.61 4.83 9.11
CA ILE A 51 11.00 4.32 9.21
C ILE A 51 11.80 5.19 10.19
N GLN A 52 11.73 6.51 10.04
CA GLN A 52 12.49 7.44 10.87
C GLN A 52 12.07 7.38 12.34
N TYR A 53 10.77 7.34 12.64
CA TYR A 53 10.29 7.13 14.02
C TYR A 53 10.69 5.76 14.59
N MET A 54 10.65 4.69 13.80
CA MET A 54 11.09 3.37 14.26
C MET A 54 12.61 3.33 14.54
N LEU A 55 13.41 4.04 13.76
CA LEU A 55 14.85 4.23 14.03
C LEU A 55 15.05 5.07 15.29
N ALA A 56 14.29 6.16 15.47
CA ALA A 56 14.35 6.99 16.68
C ALA A 56 13.98 6.19 17.94
N GLN A 57 12.92 5.36 17.88
CA GLN A 57 12.52 4.44 18.96
C GLN A 57 13.66 3.48 19.35
N ARG A 58 14.51 3.11 18.39
CA ARG A 58 15.68 2.24 18.59
C ARG A 58 16.94 2.98 19.02
N GLY A 59 16.82 4.28 19.33
CA GLY A 59 17.89 5.11 19.86
C GLY A 59 18.77 5.78 18.81
N TYR A 60 18.41 5.73 17.52
CA TYR A 60 19.15 6.45 16.50
C TYR A 60 18.73 7.92 16.46
N SER A 61 19.70 8.84 16.39
CA SER A 61 19.42 10.27 16.26
C SER A 61 19.28 10.66 14.79
N LEU A 62 18.10 11.15 14.39
CA LEU A 62 17.80 11.65 13.06
C LEU A 62 16.61 12.61 13.09
N THR A 63 16.52 13.46 12.07
CA THR A 63 15.32 14.28 11.83
C THR A 63 14.21 13.42 11.25
N VAL A 64 13.00 13.54 11.79
CA VAL A 64 11.81 12.86 11.29
C VAL A 64 11.03 13.80 10.37
N ASP A 65 11.52 13.97 9.14
CA ASP A 65 10.96 14.88 8.13
C ASP A 65 10.13 14.16 7.05
N GLY A 66 10.15 12.83 7.02
CA GLY A 66 9.54 12.02 5.96
C GLY A 66 10.34 12.03 4.65
N GLN A 67 11.62 12.42 4.67
CA GLN A 67 12.52 12.41 3.52
C GLN A 67 13.64 11.38 3.72
N PHE A 68 13.81 10.49 2.74
CA PHE A 68 14.89 9.51 2.75
C PHE A 68 16.14 10.15 2.14
N GLY A 69 16.67 11.15 2.84
CA GLY A 69 17.91 11.84 2.46
C GLY A 69 19.17 11.09 2.90
N PRO A 70 20.36 11.65 2.64
CA PRO A 70 21.64 11.06 3.03
C PRO A 70 21.75 10.74 4.53
N ALA A 71 21.17 11.58 5.40
CA ALA A 71 21.16 11.33 6.85
C ALA A 71 20.37 10.06 7.20
N THR A 72 19.15 9.92 6.69
CA THR A 72 18.31 8.71 6.86
C THR A 72 19.04 7.48 6.31
N ALA A 73 19.63 7.56 5.11
CA ALA A 73 20.38 6.46 4.52
C ALA A 73 21.59 6.02 5.37
N SER A 74 22.32 6.97 5.96
CA SER A 74 23.42 6.66 6.88
C SER A 74 22.93 5.93 8.12
N VAL A 75 21.83 6.38 8.71
CA VAL A 75 21.25 5.75 9.91
C VAL A 75 20.71 4.36 9.60
N VAL A 76 20.08 4.15 8.44
CA VAL A 76 19.65 2.81 8.00
C VAL A 76 20.84 1.87 7.86
N LYS A 77 21.96 2.32 7.29
CA LYS A 77 23.19 1.51 7.21
C LYS A 77 23.73 1.16 8.60
N SER A 78 23.74 2.10 9.54
CA SER A 78 24.12 1.82 10.94
C SER A 78 23.17 0.82 11.61
N PHE A 79 21.87 0.93 11.36
CA PHE A 79 20.87 -0.03 11.84
C PHE A 79 21.08 -1.43 11.27
N GLN A 80 21.30 -1.54 9.96
CA GLN A 80 21.58 -2.80 9.29
C GLN A 80 22.84 -3.46 9.86
N SER A 81 23.92 -2.70 10.02
CA SER A 81 25.17 -3.19 10.59
C SER A 81 24.97 -3.72 12.02
N ASN A 82 24.30 -2.96 12.88
CA ASN A 82 24.02 -3.38 14.27
C ASN A 82 23.05 -4.57 14.36
N SER A 83 22.23 -4.78 13.32
CA SER A 83 21.24 -5.86 13.26
C SER A 83 21.74 -7.11 12.54
N GLY A 84 23.01 -7.13 12.08
CA GLY A 84 23.59 -8.25 11.34
C GLY A 84 23.00 -8.45 9.93
N LEU A 85 22.55 -7.37 9.30
CA LEU A 85 21.96 -7.36 7.95
C LEU A 85 22.99 -6.91 6.89
N SER A 86 22.66 -7.13 5.61
CA SER A 86 23.35 -6.47 4.49
C SER A 86 23.30 -4.95 4.66
N VAL A 87 24.45 -4.28 4.54
CA VAL A 87 24.59 -2.83 4.75
C VAL A 87 24.49 -2.08 3.42
N ASP A 88 23.34 -2.17 2.78
CA ASP A 88 23.06 -1.54 1.48
C ASP A 88 22.38 -0.17 1.62
N GLY A 89 21.87 0.17 2.80
CA GLY A 89 21.11 1.41 3.04
C GLY A 89 19.67 1.35 2.52
N ILE A 90 19.18 0.16 2.17
CA ILE A 90 17.85 -0.08 1.65
C ILE A 90 16.98 -0.70 2.75
N VAL A 91 15.83 -0.09 3.01
CA VAL A 91 14.81 -0.68 3.88
C VAL A 91 13.95 -1.63 3.06
N GLY A 92 14.46 -2.84 2.84
CA GLY A 92 13.75 -3.97 2.24
C GLY A 92 13.19 -4.92 3.30
N SER A 93 12.69 -6.09 2.88
CA SER A 93 12.01 -7.07 3.75
C SER A 93 12.78 -7.38 5.03
N GLN A 94 14.05 -7.79 4.93
CA GLN A 94 14.87 -8.14 6.09
C GLN A 94 15.09 -6.96 7.05
N THR A 95 15.21 -5.74 6.51
CA THR A 95 15.33 -4.52 7.32
C THR A 95 14.03 -4.25 8.06
N TRP A 96 12.88 -4.35 7.40
CA TRP A 96 11.57 -4.18 8.03
C TRP A 96 11.33 -5.18 9.15
N GLU A 97 11.60 -6.47 8.93
CA GLU A 97 11.47 -7.53 9.93
C GLU A 97 12.18 -7.19 11.26
N LYS A 98 13.35 -6.58 11.15
CA LYS A 98 14.15 -6.17 12.31
C LYS A 98 13.77 -4.80 12.84
N LEU A 99 13.31 -3.89 11.98
CA LEU A 99 13.06 -2.50 12.33
C LEU A 99 11.78 -2.34 13.14
N ILE A 100 10.72 -3.07 12.78
CA ILE A 100 9.41 -2.95 13.43
C ILE A 100 9.51 -3.18 14.94
N VAL A 101 8.90 -2.27 15.69
CA VAL A 101 8.66 -2.39 17.12
C VAL A 101 7.19 -2.72 17.31
N THR A 102 6.91 -3.89 17.90
CA THR A 102 5.53 -4.30 18.18
C THR A 102 4.97 -3.43 19.30
N THR A 103 3.80 -2.84 19.08
CA THR A 103 3.12 -2.00 20.07
C THR A 103 1.72 -2.52 20.34
N GLN A 104 1.25 -2.28 21.57
CA GLN A 104 -0.07 -2.66 22.08
C GLN A 104 -0.50 -1.67 23.16
N ASN A 105 -1.72 -1.80 23.69
CA ASN A 105 -2.22 -0.93 24.76
C ASN A 105 -1.21 -0.80 25.92
N GLY A 106 -0.94 0.44 26.33
CA GLY A 106 0.07 0.81 27.32
C GLY A 106 1.47 1.10 26.75
N SER A 107 1.73 0.77 25.48
CA SER A 107 2.97 1.17 24.80
C SER A 107 3.04 2.69 24.65
N ASN A 108 4.24 3.24 24.57
CA ASN A 108 4.48 4.66 24.34
C ASN A 108 5.75 4.89 23.53
N GLY A 109 5.92 6.12 23.00
CA GLY A 109 7.12 6.55 22.29
C GLY A 109 6.95 6.63 20.77
N ASP A 110 8.07 6.81 20.08
CA ASP A 110 8.11 7.08 18.64
C ASP A 110 7.46 5.98 17.79
N ALA A 111 7.52 4.71 18.20
CA ALA A 111 6.83 3.64 17.48
C ALA A 111 5.30 3.79 17.54
N VAL A 112 4.77 4.29 18.65
CA VAL A 112 3.33 4.59 18.78
C VAL A 112 2.98 5.84 17.97
N THR A 113 3.82 6.86 17.98
CA THR A 113 3.67 8.05 17.13
C THR A 113 3.58 7.64 15.65
N ALA A 114 4.47 6.76 15.19
CA ALA A 114 4.44 6.21 13.83
C ALA A 114 3.13 5.48 13.54
N LEU A 115 2.68 4.63 14.47
CA LEU A 115 1.44 3.87 14.33
C LEU A 115 0.22 4.78 14.21
N GLN A 116 0.06 5.75 15.12
CA GLN A 116 -1.07 6.67 15.12
C GLN A 116 -1.14 7.48 13.83
N ARG A 117 0.00 7.95 13.32
CA ARG A 117 0.07 8.65 12.04
C ARG A 117 -0.30 7.76 10.87
N GLN A 118 0.16 6.52 10.84
CA GLN A 118 -0.20 5.58 9.79
C GLN A 118 -1.69 5.24 9.82
N LEU A 119 -2.25 4.95 10.99
CA LEU A 119 -3.69 4.70 11.13
C LEU A 119 -4.50 5.91 10.63
N ASN A 120 -4.06 7.14 10.92
CA ASN A 120 -4.70 8.34 10.40
C ASN A 120 -4.58 8.47 8.87
N ALA A 121 -3.43 8.12 8.29
CA ALA A 121 -3.26 8.04 6.83
C ALA A 121 -4.17 6.98 6.19
N HIS A 122 -4.63 6.01 6.97
CA HIS A 122 -5.63 4.98 6.61
C HIS A 122 -7.05 5.33 7.09
N GLY A 123 -7.32 6.60 7.41
CA GLY A 123 -8.67 7.10 7.69
C GLY A 123 -9.10 7.09 9.15
N ALA A 124 -8.22 6.73 10.09
CA ALA A 124 -8.48 6.97 11.51
C ALA A 124 -8.42 8.47 11.85
N SER A 125 -8.99 8.85 12.99
CA SER A 125 -8.97 10.24 13.49
C SER A 125 -8.42 10.29 14.92
N LEU A 126 -7.21 9.75 15.08
CA LEU A 126 -6.50 9.70 16.36
C LEU A 126 -5.73 11.00 16.62
N THR A 127 -5.66 11.39 17.88
CA THR A 127 -4.61 12.30 18.34
C THR A 127 -3.26 11.57 18.26
N VAL A 128 -2.25 12.24 17.71
CA VAL A 128 -0.88 11.71 17.64
C VAL A 128 -0.12 12.20 18.87
N ASP A 129 -0.24 11.45 19.96
CA ASP A 129 0.35 11.77 21.27
C ASP A 129 1.45 10.80 21.71
N GLY A 130 1.75 9.79 20.87
CA GLY A 130 2.75 8.78 21.18
C GLY A 130 2.36 7.86 22.33
N SER A 131 1.08 7.82 22.72
CA SER A 131 0.55 6.99 23.80
C SER A 131 -0.49 6.01 23.27
N PHE A 132 -0.24 4.70 23.41
CA PHE A 132 -1.12 3.67 22.88
C PHE A 132 -2.24 3.42 23.90
N GLY A 133 -3.28 4.24 23.83
CA GLY A 133 -4.47 4.10 24.66
C GLY A 133 -5.63 3.35 23.97
N PRO A 134 -6.82 3.31 24.61
CA PRO A 134 -8.00 2.60 24.08
C PRO A 134 -8.44 3.04 22.68
N ALA A 135 -8.29 4.33 22.35
CA ALA A 135 -8.62 4.84 21.02
C ALA A 135 -7.70 4.26 19.93
N THR A 136 -6.39 4.20 20.20
CA THR A 136 -5.41 3.58 19.30
C THR A 136 -5.67 2.08 19.18
N GLU A 137 -6.00 1.38 20.27
CA GLU A 137 -6.35 -0.04 20.23
C GLU A 137 -7.58 -0.30 19.35
N ALA A 138 -8.63 0.50 19.51
CA ALA A 138 -9.83 0.40 18.68
C ALA A 138 -9.52 0.63 17.20
N ALA A 139 -8.69 1.62 16.88
CA ALA A 139 -8.26 1.90 15.51
C ALA A 139 -7.42 0.76 14.91
N VAL A 140 -6.51 0.17 15.69
CA VAL A 140 -5.74 -1.01 15.25
C VAL A 140 -6.67 -2.18 14.95
N LYS A 141 -7.61 -2.51 15.84
CA LYS A 141 -8.57 -3.60 15.60
C LYS A 141 -9.42 -3.34 14.36
N SER A 142 -9.89 -2.11 14.18
CA SER A 142 -10.65 -1.72 12.98
C SER A 142 -9.84 -1.91 11.71
N PHE A 143 -8.59 -1.42 11.70
CA PHE A 143 -7.68 -1.57 10.57
C PHE A 143 -7.38 -3.04 10.27
N GLN A 144 -7.13 -3.84 11.31
CA GLN A 144 -6.88 -5.28 11.16
C GLN A 144 -8.09 -5.98 10.54
N SER A 145 -9.31 -5.75 11.06
CA SER A 145 -10.53 -6.32 10.51
C SER A 145 -10.75 -5.94 9.05
N SER A 146 -10.56 -4.67 8.68
CA SER A 146 -10.75 -4.21 7.29
C SER A 146 -9.71 -4.75 6.31
N ASN A 147 -8.55 -5.20 6.80
CA ASN A 147 -7.45 -5.72 5.99
C ASN A 147 -7.30 -7.25 6.08
N GLY A 148 -8.32 -7.95 6.59
CA GLY A 148 -8.35 -9.42 6.66
C GLY A 148 -7.33 -10.01 7.64
N LEU A 149 -6.94 -9.24 8.67
CA LEU A 149 -6.07 -9.68 9.76
C LEU A 149 -6.91 -10.09 10.98
N SER A 150 -6.29 -10.86 11.87
CA SER A 150 -6.84 -11.06 13.23
C SER A 150 -6.89 -9.71 13.96
N ALA A 151 -8.06 -9.34 14.49
CA ALA A 151 -8.28 -8.07 15.19
C ALA A 151 -7.87 -8.14 16.67
N ASP A 152 -6.61 -8.49 16.92
CA ASP A 152 -6.05 -8.66 18.26
C ASP A 152 -5.69 -7.34 18.96
N GLY A 153 -5.67 -6.21 18.24
CA GLY A 153 -5.30 -4.90 18.77
C GLY A 153 -3.81 -4.70 18.94
N ILE A 154 -2.98 -5.61 18.41
CA ILE A 154 -1.52 -5.56 18.48
C ILE A 154 -0.96 -5.12 17.13
N ALA A 155 -0.23 -4.01 17.12
CA ALA A 155 0.47 -3.52 15.94
C ALA A 155 1.83 -4.21 15.80
N GLY A 156 1.80 -5.50 15.43
CA GLY A 156 2.96 -6.33 15.12
C GLY A 156 3.31 -6.35 13.63
N LEU A 157 4.16 -7.29 13.22
CA LEU A 157 4.70 -7.35 11.86
C LEU A 157 3.62 -7.50 10.78
N ASP A 158 2.57 -8.28 11.02
CA ASP A 158 1.47 -8.46 10.05
C ASP A 158 0.69 -7.16 9.86
N THR A 159 0.33 -6.50 10.96
CA THR A 159 -0.31 -5.18 10.95
C THR A 159 0.56 -4.15 10.22
N TRP A 160 1.86 -4.08 10.55
CA TRP A 160 2.78 -3.14 9.90
C TRP A 160 2.97 -3.43 8.41
N SER A 161 3.07 -4.70 7.99
CA SER A 161 3.19 -5.05 6.57
C SER A 161 1.99 -4.57 5.77
N ARG A 162 0.79 -4.53 6.38
CA ARG A 162 -0.40 -3.93 5.77
C ARG A 162 -0.41 -2.41 5.85
N LEU A 163 0.01 -1.81 6.96
CA LEU A 163 0.07 -0.34 7.10
C LEU A 163 1.01 0.28 6.06
N VAL A 164 2.21 -0.30 5.87
CA VAL A 164 3.21 0.24 4.93
C VAL A 164 3.07 -0.34 3.52
N GLY A 165 2.58 -1.59 3.38
CA GLY A 165 2.37 -2.23 2.09
C GLY A 165 1.04 -1.87 1.42
N GLY A 166 0.01 -1.53 2.20
CA GLY A 166 -1.30 -1.08 1.74
C GLY A 166 -1.40 0.42 1.46
N SER A 167 -0.36 1.18 1.82
CA SER A 167 -0.23 2.62 1.54
C SER A 167 1.14 2.92 0.96
N GLY A 168 1.38 2.46 -0.26
CA GLY A 168 2.43 3.01 -1.11
C GLY A 168 1.97 4.29 -1.79
N SER A 169 1.64 5.35 -1.04
CA SER A 169 1.85 6.75 -1.46
C SER A 169 1.43 7.72 -0.35
N GLY A 170 2.41 8.10 0.48
CA GLY A 170 2.59 9.51 0.81
C GLY A 170 3.24 10.20 -0.38
N GLY A 171 2.63 10.04 -1.56
CA GLY A 171 3.00 10.77 -2.74
C GLY A 171 2.24 12.07 -2.75
N SER A 172 2.91 13.15 -3.10
CA SER A 172 2.22 14.41 -3.38
C SER A 172 1.20 14.17 -4.52
N GLU A 173 0.20 15.03 -4.69
CA GLU A 173 -0.75 14.93 -5.83
C GLU A 173 -0.04 14.85 -7.20
N GLY A 174 1.22 15.33 -7.26
CA GLY A 174 2.11 15.21 -8.41
C GLY A 174 2.77 13.84 -8.65
N ASP A 175 2.68 12.91 -7.71
CA ASP A 175 3.36 11.61 -7.81
C ASP A 175 2.71 10.71 -8.85
N LYS A 176 3.57 9.95 -9.53
CA LYS A 176 3.19 8.97 -10.56
C LYS A 176 3.03 7.60 -9.93
N LEU A 177 1.86 7.01 -10.09
CA LEU A 177 1.54 5.66 -9.62
C LEU A 177 1.88 4.63 -10.68
N THR A 178 2.30 3.45 -10.25
CA THR A 178 2.35 2.27 -11.12
C THR A 178 0.94 1.74 -11.40
N GLN A 179 0.81 0.92 -12.44
CA GLN A 179 -0.43 0.21 -12.76
C GLN A 179 -1.07 -0.46 -11.52
N SER A 180 -0.28 -1.21 -10.75
CA SER A 180 -0.80 -2.00 -9.63
C SER A 180 -1.19 -1.14 -8.43
N GLN A 181 -0.48 -0.03 -8.18
CA GLN A 181 -0.83 0.93 -7.13
C GLN A 181 -2.18 1.57 -7.42
N ALA A 182 -2.34 2.15 -8.62
CA ALA A 182 -3.59 2.78 -9.04
C ALA A 182 -4.76 1.78 -9.05
N ALA A 183 -4.56 0.59 -9.62
CA ALA A 183 -5.59 -0.44 -9.66
C ALA A 183 -6.05 -0.88 -8.25
N SER A 184 -5.12 -0.98 -7.29
CA SER A 184 -5.44 -1.35 -5.91
C SER A 184 -6.23 -0.26 -5.20
N MET A 185 -5.86 1.01 -5.40
CA MET A 185 -6.60 2.14 -4.84
C MET A 185 -8.04 2.19 -5.37
N LEU A 186 -8.21 2.02 -6.67
CA LEU A 186 -9.52 2.04 -7.31
C LEU A 186 -10.37 0.84 -6.86
N SER A 187 -9.82 -0.38 -6.85
CA SER A 187 -10.58 -1.56 -6.43
C SER A 187 -10.98 -1.52 -4.96
N ASN A 188 -10.13 -0.98 -4.08
CA ASN A 188 -10.46 -0.75 -2.67
C ASN A 188 -11.59 0.28 -2.50
N ALA A 189 -11.66 1.28 -3.38
CA ALA A 189 -12.77 2.22 -3.45
C ALA A 189 -13.99 1.62 -4.18
N GLY A 190 -13.95 0.37 -4.64
CA GLY A 190 -14.99 -0.29 -5.43
C GLY A 190 -15.20 0.30 -6.82
N ILE A 191 -14.20 0.95 -7.40
CA ILE A 191 -14.20 1.47 -8.77
C ILE A 191 -13.70 0.36 -9.69
N SER A 192 -14.43 0.13 -10.78
CA SER A 192 -14.06 -0.87 -11.78
C SER A 192 -13.18 -0.25 -12.87
N VAL A 193 -12.31 -1.04 -13.49
CA VAL A 193 -11.50 -0.65 -14.65
C VAL A 193 -11.72 -1.69 -15.73
N THR A 194 -12.08 -1.26 -16.94
CA THR A 194 -12.33 -2.15 -18.08
C THR A 194 -11.47 -1.72 -19.25
N SER A 195 -10.84 -2.71 -19.89
CA SER A 195 -9.94 -2.53 -21.04
C SER A 195 -10.49 -3.30 -22.23
N SER A 196 -10.75 -2.61 -23.34
CA SER A 196 -11.27 -3.23 -24.57
C SER A 196 -10.30 -4.25 -25.17
N GLY A 197 -8.99 -3.98 -25.07
CA GLY A 197 -7.91 -4.90 -25.43
C GLY A 197 -7.53 -5.92 -24.36
N GLY A 198 -8.17 -5.90 -23.18
CA GLY A 198 -7.88 -6.84 -22.09
C GLY A 198 -6.46 -6.72 -21.52
N CYS A 199 -5.83 -5.56 -21.65
CA CYS A 199 -4.43 -5.30 -21.31
C CYS A 199 -4.27 -3.96 -20.58
N THR A 200 -3.07 -3.73 -20.01
CA THR A 200 -2.73 -2.53 -19.23
C THR A 200 -1.45 -1.84 -19.73
N ASP A 201 -1.02 -2.15 -20.95
CA ASP A 201 0.19 -1.54 -21.54
C ASP A 201 -0.12 -0.13 -22.04
N ARG A 202 0.54 0.86 -21.46
CA ARG A 202 0.38 2.27 -21.81
C ARG A 202 0.77 2.59 -23.25
N TYR A 203 1.61 1.79 -23.88
CA TYR A 203 2.04 2.02 -25.27
C TYR A 203 1.08 1.41 -26.30
N ASN A 204 -0.02 0.80 -25.86
CA ASN A 204 -1.04 0.22 -26.72
C ASN A 204 -2.39 0.93 -26.51
N SER A 205 -2.89 1.58 -27.56
CA SER A 205 -4.12 2.38 -27.54
C SER A 205 -5.41 1.58 -27.33
N SER A 206 -5.35 0.24 -27.41
CA SER A 206 -6.50 -0.62 -27.08
C SER A 206 -6.53 -1.01 -25.59
N CYS A 207 -5.47 -0.72 -24.84
CA CYS A 207 -5.43 -1.01 -23.41
C CYS A 207 -6.02 0.16 -22.61
N THR A 208 -6.57 -0.13 -21.43
CA THR A 208 -6.76 0.86 -20.38
C THR A 208 -5.59 0.74 -19.42
N SER A 209 -4.64 1.68 -19.50
CA SER A 209 -3.46 1.69 -18.64
C SER A 209 -3.54 2.79 -17.60
N LEU A 210 -3.24 2.44 -16.35
CA LEU A 210 -3.09 3.34 -15.21
C LEU A 210 -1.61 3.55 -14.83
N ASP A 211 -0.67 2.89 -15.52
CA ASP A 211 0.75 3.11 -15.25
C ASP A 211 1.11 4.57 -15.51
N GLN A 212 1.86 5.23 -14.65
CA GLN A 212 2.19 6.67 -14.72
C GLN A 212 0.96 7.60 -14.66
N ILE A 213 -0.16 7.15 -14.09
CA ILE A 213 -1.26 8.04 -13.69
C ILE A 213 -0.87 8.88 -12.47
N ARG A 214 -1.41 10.09 -12.33
CA ARG A 214 -1.16 10.91 -11.13
C ARG A 214 -1.95 10.39 -9.96
N ARG A 215 -1.36 10.48 -8.77
CA ARG A 215 -2.05 10.20 -7.50
C ARG A 215 -3.28 11.11 -7.34
N GLY A 216 -3.15 12.40 -7.61
CA GLY A 216 -4.28 13.35 -7.54
C GLY A 216 -5.45 12.98 -8.46
N THR A 217 -5.17 12.38 -9.62
CA THR A 217 -6.23 11.87 -10.52
C THR A 217 -6.98 10.69 -9.91
N ILE A 218 -6.28 9.73 -9.30
CA ILE A 218 -6.94 8.61 -8.62
C ILE A 218 -7.74 9.09 -7.39
N ASP A 219 -7.17 9.97 -6.57
CA ASP A 219 -7.88 10.55 -5.43
C ASP A 219 -9.13 11.33 -5.86
N GLY A 220 -9.04 12.09 -6.96
CA GLY A 220 -10.15 12.81 -7.55
C GLY A 220 -11.30 11.91 -8.00
N VAL A 221 -11.00 10.78 -8.67
CA VAL A 221 -12.03 9.81 -9.09
C VAL A 221 -12.67 9.13 -7.87
N ILE A 222 -11.88 8.81 -6.83
CA ILE A 222 -12.41 8.25 -5.58
C ILE A 222 -13.33 9.27 -4.89
N ALA A 223 -12.94 10.53 -4.82
CA ALA A 223 -13.77 11.61 -4.29
C ALA A 223 -15.07 11.76 -5.09
N PHE A 224 -14.99 11.72 -6.42
CA PHE A 224 -16.14 11.77 -7.31
C PHE A 224 -17.10 10.60 -7.08
N LYS A 225 -16.59 9.37 -6.96
CA LYS A 225 -17.40 8.20 -6.60
C LYS A 225 -18.12 8.41 -5.27
N ASN A 226 -17.39 8.83 -4.24
CA ASN A 226 -17.96 8.98 -2.90
C ASN A 226 -19.02 10.08 -2.83
N ALA A 227 -18.82 11.19 -3.54
CA ALA A 227 -19.76 12.29 -3.59
C ALA A 227 -21.03 11.94 -4.39
N SER A 228 -20.86 11.25 -5.52
CA SER A 228 -21.99 10.87 -6.38
C SER A 228 -22.77 9.65 -5.89
N GLY A 229 -22.12 8.75 -5.15
CA GLY A 229 -22.67 7.43 -4.83
C GLY A 229 -22.84 6.52 -6.04
N CYS A 230 -22.41 6.95 -7.24
CA CYS A 230 -22.56 6.20 -8.48
C CYS A 230 -21.55 5.04 -8.55
N ALA A 231 -21.95 3.98 -9.26
CA ALA A 231 -20.98 3.00 -9.74
C ALA A 231 -20.10 3.66 -10.81
N ILE A 232 -18.78 3.68 -10.58
CA ILE A 232 -17.81 4.25 -11.50
C ILE A 232 -17.02 3.11 -12.17
N THR A 233 -16.93 3.17 -13.50
CA THR A 233 -16.08 2.30 -14.31
C THR A 233 -15.15 3.17 -15.15
N ILE A 234 -13.85 3.02 -14.97
CA ILE A 234 -12.83 3.64 -15.81
C ILE A 234 -12.67 2.81 -17.09
N THR A 235 -12.76 3.46 -18.24
CA THR A 235 -12.68 2.86 -19.58
C THR A 235 -11.44 3.27 -20.36
N GLY A 236 -10.72 4.29 -19.88
CA GLY A 236 -9.51 4.83 -20.49
C GLY A 236 -8.70 5.53 -19.42
N GLY A 237 -7.39 5.48 -19.56
CA GLY A 237 -6.47 6.00 -18.56
C GLY A 237 -5.41 6.82 -19.24
N THR A 238 -4.26 6.21 -19.42
CA THR A 238 -3.03 6.92 -19.73
C THR A 238 -2.31 6.38 -20.97
N GLU A 239 -2.94 5.43 -21.64
CA GLU A 239 -2.50 4.84 -22.89
C GLU A 239 -2.21 5.87 -24.00
N THR A 240 -1.44 5.43 -24.99
CA THR A 240 -1.16 6.22 -26.20
C THR A 240 -2.41 6.39 -27.07
N GLY A 241 -2.41 7.40 -27.94
CA GLY A 241 -3.50 7.67 -28.88
C GLY A 241 -4.33 8.91 -28.55
N HIS A 242 -4.06 9.56 -27.42
CA HIS A 242 -4.75 10.77 -26.96
C HIS A 242 -4.01 12.06 -27.34
N ALA A 243 -4.73 13.20 -27.29
CA ALA A 243 -4.13 14.52 -27.53
C ALA A 243 -3.02 14.85 -26.52
N SER A 244 -1.97 15.52 -27.00
CA SER A 244 -0.85 15.96 -26.17
C SER A 244 -1.15 17.26 -25.43
N GLY A 245 -0.43 17.50 -24.33
CA GLY A 245 -0.58 18.71 -23.50
C GLY A 245 -0.24 18.47 -22.05
N THR A 246 -0.09 19.53 -21.25
CA THR A 246 0.23 19.43 -19.80
C THR A 246 -0.79 18.58 -19.07
N TYR A 247 -2.08 18.90 -19.22
CA TYR A 247 -3.20 18.18 -18.62
C TYR A 247 -3.76 17.18 -19.64
N SER A 248 -3.10 16.04 -19.79
CA SER A 248 -3.44 15.00 -20.78
C SER A 248 -3.48 13.61 -20.15
N HIS A 249 -4.06 12.64 -20.86
CA HIS A 249 -3.97 11.21 -20.54
C HIS A 249 -2.51 10.77 -20.44
N TRP A 250 -1.69 11.20 -21.42
CA TRP A 250 -0.26 10.89 -21.43
C TRP A 250 0.52 11.52 -20.25
N ASN A 251 -0.01 12.56 -19.62
CA ASN A 251 0.57 13.09 -18.39
C ASN A 251 -0.21 12.68 -17.14
N GLY A 252 -1.12 11.71 -17.26
CA GLY A 252 -1.82 11.08 -16.15
C GLY A 252 -2.77 12.01 -15.39
N TYR A 253 -3.21 13.12 -16.01
CA TYR A 253 -4.17 14.06 -15.43
C TYR A 253 -5.62 13.69 -15.75
N LYS A 254 -5.82 12.80 -16.73
CA LYS A 254 -7.13 12.47 -17.28
C LYS A 254 -7.45 10.99 -17.14
N VAL A 255 -8.73 10.69 -17.03
CA VAL A 255 -9.30 9.35 -17.14
C VAL A 255 -10.63 9.43 -17.88
N ASP A 256 -10.94 8.36 -18.61
CA ASP A 256 -12.25 8.18 -19.22
C ASP A 256 -13.11 7.36 -18.27
N VAL A 257 -14.30 7.87 -17.95
CA VAL A 257 -15.30 7.20 -17.13
C VAL A 257 -16.51 6.84 -17.99
N ALA A 258 -17.01 5.62 -17.81
CA ALA A 258 -18.18 5.13 -18.53
C ALA A 258 -19.37 6.10 -18.44
N HIS A 259 -20.00 6.38 -19.57
CA HIS A 259 -21.21 7.20 -19.64
C HIS A 259 -22.40 6.40 -19.13
N THR A 260 -22.74 6.59 -17.85
CA THR A 260 -23.90 5.96 -17.21
C THR A 260 -24.91 7.01 -16.82
N THR A 261 -26.18 6.65 -16.77
CA THR A 261 -27.26 7.57 -16.35
C THR A 261 -26.97 8.20 -14.98
N CYS A 262 -26.51 7.43 -13.99
CA CYS A 262 -26.19 7.96 -12.67
C CYS A 262 -25.10 9.05 -12.71
N VAL A 263 -23.98 8.76 -13.39
CA VAL A 263 -22.85 9.69 -13.52
C VAL A 263 -23.29 10.96 -14.23
N THR A 264 -23.99 10.81 -15.36
CA THR A 264 -24.46 11.92 -16.18
C THR A 264 -25.46 12.80 -15.44
N ASP A 265 -26.44 12.21 -14.76
CA ASP A 265 -27.44 12.96 -13.98
C ASP A 265 -26.80 13.71 -12.82
N TYR A 266 -25.85 13.10 -12.12
CA TYR A 266 -25.13 13.74 -11.03
C TYR A 266 -24.33 14.95 -11.53
N ILE A 267 -23.55 14.80 -12.60
CA ILE A 267 -22.76 15.89 -13.19
C ILE A 267 -23.67 17.04 -13.61
N HIS A 268 -24.75 16.75 -14.35
CA HIS A 268 -25.70 17.79 -14.81
C HIS A 268 -26.39 18.52 -13.66
N THR A 269 -26.65 17.83 -12.55
CA THR A 269 -27.35 18.40 -11.40
C THR A 269 -26.43 19.21 -10.49
N HIS A 270 -25.19 18.78 -10.32
CA HIS A 270 -24.30 19.30 -9.28
C HIS A 270 -23.13 20.13 -9.80
N PHE A 271 -22.74 20.00 -11.07
CA PHE A 271 -21.58 20.69 -11.63
C PHE A 271 -21.97 21.90 -12.47
N THR A 272 -21.04 22.84 -12.58
CA THR A 272 -21.28 24.10 -13.28
C THR A 272 -21.00 23.93 -14.77
N TYR A 273 -22.00 24.11 -15.62
CA TYR A 273 -21.81 24.10 -17.07
C TYR A 273 -20.89 25.24 -17.54
N LYS A 274 -19.94 24.92 -18.42
CA LYS A 274 -18.88 25.82 -18.92
C LYS A 274 -18.95 26.11 -20.42
N GLY A 275 -19.93 25.56 -21.12
CA GLY A 275 -20.05 25.68 -22.58
C GLY A 275 -19.50 24.45 -23.32
N LEU A 276 -19.27 24.62 -24.61
CA LEU A 276 -18.76 23.56 -25.49
C LEU A 276 -17.25 23.66 -25.65
N ARG A 277 -16.57 22.52 -25.67
CA ARG A 277 -15.17 22.39 -26.11
C ARG A 277 -15.10 22.58 -27.63
N GLY A 278 -13.90 22.81 -28.18
CA GLY A 278 -13.71 23.11 -29.60
C GLY A 278 -14.21 22.04 -30.58
N ASP A 279 -14.41 20.82 -30.11
CA ASP A 279 -14.99 19.69 -30.84
C ASP A 279 -16.50 19.49 -30.60
N GLY A 280 -17.12 20.39 -29.81
CA GLY A 280 -18.55 20.36 -29.51
C GLY A 280 -18.92 19.60 -28.23
N ALA A 281 -17.97 19.01 -27.50
CA ALA A 281 -18.24 18.31 -26.25
C ALA A 281 -18.70 19.28 -25.13
N PRO A 282 -19.88 19.10 -24.51
CA PRO A 282 -20.31 19.86 -23.34
C PRO A 282 -19.33 19.72 -22.17
N MET A 283 -18.98 20.82 -21.52
CA MET A 283 -18.03 20.85 -20.40
C MET A 283 -18.68 21.31 -19.10
N TYR A 284 -18.30 20.67 -17.99
CA TYR A 284 -18.74 20.99 -16.64
C TYR A 284 -17.54 21.08 -15.69
N ASP A 285 -17.59 21.99 -14.71
CA ASP A 285 -16.60 22.09 -13.63
C ASP A 285 -17.22 21.67 -12.29
N ASP A 286 -16.50 20.85 -11.52
CA ASP A 286 -16.83 20.61 -10.11
C ASP A 286 -16.39 21.79 -9.22
N ALA A 287 -16.70 21.72 -7.92
CA ALA A 287 -16.34 22.78 -6.96
C ALA A 287 -14.82 22.92 -6.74
N SER A 288 -14.04 21.90 -7.09
CA SER A 288 -12.57 21.89 -6.98
C SER A 288 -11.90 22.43 -8.24
N GLY A 289 -12.67 22.73 -9.30
CA GLY A 289 -12.17 23.20 -10.58
C GLY A 289 -11.74 22.08 -11.54
N ASN A 290 -12.05 20.82 -11.24
CA ASN A 290 -11.84 19.71 -12.16
C ASN A 290 -12.84 19.78 -13.31
N ARG A 291 -12.40 19.39 -14.50
CA ARG A 291 -13.17 19.53 -15.74
C ARG A 291 -13.70 18.17 -16.20
N TYR A 292 -14.99 18.13 -16.52
CA TYR A 292 -15.71 16.96 -17.02
C TYR A 292 -16.25 17.29 -18.42
N ALA A 293 -15.76 16.61 -19.45
CA ALA A 293 -16.26 16.77 -20.82
C ALA A 293 -17.10 15.55 -21.22
N ASP A 294 -18.31 15.80 -21.75
CA ASP A 294 -19.19 14.75 -22.25
C ASP A 294 -18.87 14.47 -23.74
N GLU A 295 -18.23 13.33 -24.02
CA GLU A 295 -17.95 12.88 -25.40
C GLU A 295 -19.02 11.91 -25.92
N GLY A 296 -20.15 11.79 -25.22
CA GLY A 296 -21.32 10.97 -25.57
C GLY A 296 -21.16 9.47 -25.32
N SER A 297 -19.96 8.91 -25.50
CA SER A 297 -19.66 7.50 -25.20
C SER A 297 -19.02 7.29 -23.83
N HIS A 298 -18.32 8.30 -23.34
CA HIS A 298 -17.65 8.35 -22.04
C HIS A 298 -17.54 9.80 -21.58
N TRP A 299 -17.23 9.97 -20.30
CA TRP A 299 -16.83 11.23 -19.71
C TRP A 299 -15.32 11.33 -19.71
N ASP A 300 -14.80 12.34 -20.38
CA ASP A 300 -13.38 12.70 -20.39
C ASP A 300 -13.10 13.67 -19.24
N ILE A 301 -12.52 13.16 -18.15
CA ILE A 301 -12.38 13.91 -16.89
C ILE A 301 -10.93 14.30 -16.66
N THR A 302 -10.69 15.59 -16.42
CA THR A 302 -9.37 16.16 -16.11
C THR A 302 -9.32 16.65 -14.66
N TYR A 303 -8.33 16.14 -13.92
CA TYR A 303 -8.05 16.54 -12.53
C TYR A 303 -6.75 17.33 -12.48
N TYR A 304 -6.75 18.55 -11.93
CA TYR A 304 -5.61 19.47 -11.93
C TYR A 304 -4.66 19.23 -10.75
#